data_AF-A0A218QBC5-F1
#
_entry.id   AF-A0A218QBC5-F1
#
_cell.length_a   1.000
_cell.length_b   1.000
_cell.length_c   1.000
_cell.angle_alpha   90.00
_cell.angle_beta   90.00
_cell.angle_gamma   90.00
#
_symmetry.space_group_name_H-M   'P 1'
#
loop_
_entity.id
_entity.type
_entity.pdbx_description
1 polymer ?
#
loop_
_entity_poly.entity_id
_entity_poly.type
_entity_poly.pdbx_seq_one_letter_code
_entity_poly.pdbx_strand_id
1 'polypeptide(L)'
;MSNIPQTPEEQAAGPSTPPELLRELAESDNEAICQAVAQNSNTPTDVLLNLFAEFLLQVLNNPVLDLLLLENPNFFNELYQANRSVFRRQDKLPLFFLECNPQQGVPSQRLKR
;
A
#
# COMPACT_ATOMS: atom_id res chain seq x y z
N MET A 1 -20.00 8.35 25.66
CA MET A 1 -19.03 8.06 24.60
C MET A 1 -18.98 9.30 23.72
N SER A 2 -17.93 10.11 23.87
CA SER A 2 -17.81 11.39 23.17
C SER A 2 -17.63 11.12 21.68
N ASN A 3 -18.66 11.43 20.90
CA ASN A 3 -18.58 11.42 19.44
C ASN A 3 -17.87 12.71 19.03
N ILE A 4 -16.54 12.70 19.13
CA ILE A 4 -15.71 13.74 18.51
C ILE A 4 -15.98 13.58 17.00
N PRO A 5 -16.40 14.62 16.27
CA PRO A 5 -16.54 14.51 14.82
C PRO A 5 -15.16 14.23 14.26
N GLN A 6 -14.91 12.97 13.90
CA GLN A 6 -13.67 12.61 13.23
C GLN A 6 -13.75 13.11 11.80
N THR A 7 -12.74 13.85 11.36
CA THR A 7 -12.64 14.23 9.95
C THR A 7 -12.40 12.97 9.09
N PRO A 8 -12.74 12.99 7.80
CA PRO A 8 -12.43 11.87 6.90
C PRO A 8 -10.94 11.47 6.90
N GLU A 9 -10.05 12.43 7.11
CA GLU A 9 -8.60 12.21 7.28
C GLU A 9 -8.27 11.46 8.58
N GLU A 10 -8.88 11.84 9.70
CA GLU A 10 -8.73 11.12 10.98
C GLU A 10 -9.32 9.71 10.93
N GLN A 11 -10.42 9.52 10.18
CA GLN A 11 -10.97 8.20 9.92
C GLN A 11 -10.00 7.39 9.04
N ALA A 12 -9.46 7.97 7.98
CA ALA A 12 -8.49 7.28 7.12
C ALA A 12 -7.22 6.84 7.87
N ALA A 13 -6.72 7.64 8.83
CA ALA A 13 -5.57 7.30 9.65
C ALA A 13 -5.89 6.43 10.89
N GLY A 14 -7.17 6.15 11.15
CA GLY A 14 -7.63 5.49 12.36
C GLY A 14 -7.22 4.00 12.42
N PRO A 15 -6.60 3.51 13.52
CA PRO A 15 -6.13 2.13 13.62
C PRO A 15 -7.26 1.10 13.73
N SER A 16 -8.51 1.54 13.93
CA SER A 16 -9.69 0.67 14.00
C SER A 16 -10.70 0.98 12.89
N THR A 17 -10.27 1.73 11.88
CA THR A 17 -11.13 2.06 10.74
C THR A 17 -11.43 0.80 9.95
N PRO A 18 -12.71 0.49 9.72
CA PRO A 18 -13.09 -0.75 9.07
C PRO A 18 -12.66 -0.73 7.59
N PRO A 19 -12.32 -1.89 7.02
CA PRO A 19 -11.90 -2.02 5.63
C PRO A 19 -12.87 -1.38 4.62
N GLU A 20 -14.17 -1.53 4.85
CA GLU A 20 -15.21 -0.98 3.97
C GLU A 20 -15.20 0.56 3.95
N LEU A 21 -14.98 1.21 5.10
CA LEU A 21 -14.85 2.66 5.14
C LEU A 21 -13.55 3.13 4.48
N LEU A 22 -12.48 2.35 4.57
CA LEU A 22 -11.23 2.66 3.86
C LEU A 22 -11.40 2.58 2.33
N ARG A 23 -12.28 1.70 1.83
CA ARG A 23 -12.64 1.67 0.40
C ARG A 23 -13.32 2.96 -0.02
N GLU A 24 -14.32 3.40 0.73
CA GLU A 24 -15.04 4.65 0.45
C GLU A 24 -14.11 5.87 0.51
N LEU A 25 -13.22 5.92 1.50
CA LEU A 25 -12.26 7.02 1.65
C LEU A 25 -11.19 7.04 0.55
N ALA A 26 -10.85 5.89 -0.03
CA ALA A 26 -9.89 5.80 -1.14
C ALA A 26 -10.43 6.40 -2.45
N GLU A 27 -11.75 6.59 -2.57
CA GLU A 27 -12.38 7.25 -3.72
C GLU A 27 -12.42 8.77 -3.58
N SER A 28 -11.81 9.33 -2.53
CA SER A 28 -11.78 10.77 -2.30
C SER A 28 -10.90 11.51 -3.31
N ASP A 29 -11.36 12.66 -3.80
CA ASP A 29 -10.54 13.60 -4.57
C ASP A 29 -9.44 14.27 -3.72
N ASN A 30 -9.47 14.12 -2.39
CA ASN A 30 -8.46 14.68 -1.51
C ASN A 30 -7.27 13.72 -1.37
N GLU A 31 -6.14 14.10 -1.97
CA GLU A 31 -4.89 13.35 -1.89
C GLU A 31 -4.47 13.03 -0.44
N ALA A 32 -4.72 13.92 0.52
CA ALA A 32 -4.36 13.67 1.92
C ALA A 32 -5.14 12.50 2.53
N ILE A 33 -6.42 12.35 2.16
CA ILE A 33 -7.25 11.21 2.58
C ILE A 33 -6.70 9.93 1.95
N CYS A 34 -6.46 9.92 0.64
CA CYS A 34 -5.93 8.74 -0.06
C CYS A 34 -4.54 8.33 0.45
N GLN A 35 -3.68 9.29 0.79
CA GLN A 35 -2.39 9.01 1.42
C GLN A 35 -2.56 8.39 2.82
N ALA A 36 -3.49 8.90 3.62
CA ALA A 36 -3.78 8.34 4.94
C ALA A 36 -4.35 6.92 4.84
N VAL A 37 -5.25 6.67 3.87
CA VAL A 37 -5.75 5.31 3.58
C VAL A 37 -4.58 4.41 3.15
N ALA A 38 -3.72 4.84 2.24
CA ALA A 38 -2.58 4.05 1.78
C ALA A 38 -1.59 3.69 2.90
N GLN A 39 -1.54 4.45 4.00
CA GLN A 39 -0.67 4.18 5.16
C GLN A 39 -1.36 3.41 6.29
N ASN A 40 -2.68 3.21 6.24
CA ASN A 40 -3.41 2.51 7.28
C ASN A 40 -3.18 0.99 7.22
N SER A 41 -2.90 0.36 8.37
CA SER A 41 -2.63 -1.08 8.45
C SER A 41 -3.84 -1.97 8.15
N ASN A 42 -5.06 -1.43 8.21
CA ASN A 42 -6.29 -2.17 7.90
C ASN A 42 -6.71 -2.02 6.44
N THR A 43 -5.91 -1.34 5.62
CA THR A 43 -6.26 -1.08 4.23
C THR A 43 -6.29 -2.38 3.43
N PRO A 44 -7.40 -2.68 2.74
CA PRO A 44 -7.52 -3.87 1.90
C PRO A 44 -6.44 -3.93 0.82
N THR A 45 -6.05 -5.15 0.44
CA THR A 45 -5.08 -5.40 -0.63
C THR A 45 -5.49 -4.78 -1.96
N ASP A 46 -6.78 -4.85 -2.31
CA ASP A 46 -7.27 -4.30 -3.57
C ASP A 46 -7.33 -2.77 -3.57
N VAL A 47 -7.55 -2.14 -2.41
CA VAL A 47 -7.39 -0.69 -2.24
C VAL A 47 -5.92 -0.29 -2.39
N LEU A 48 -4.99 -1.04 -1.79
CA LEU A 48 -3.54 -0.82 -1.96
C LEU A 48 -3.12 -0.95 -3.44
N LEU A 49 -3.66 -1.92 -4.17
CA LEU A 49 -3.41 -2.09 -5.61
C LEU A 49 -3.86 -0.88 -6.41
N ASN A 50 -5.04 -0.34 -6.11
CA ASN A 50 -5.59 0.85 -6.78
C ASN A 50 -4.77 2.10 -6.48
N LEU A 51 -4.43 2.34 -5.21
CA LEU A 51 -3.68 3.53 -4.79
C LEU A 51 -2.21 3.49 -5.20
N PHE A 52 -1.67 2.33 -5.56
CA PHE A 52 -0.26 2.16 -5.89
C PHE A 52 0.20 3.04 -7.06
N ALA A 53 -0.66 3.26 -8.05
CA ALA A 53 -0.30 4.03 -9.24
C ALA A 53 0.02 5.49 -8.93
N GLU A 54 -0.67 6.06 -7.96
CA GLU A 54 -0.60 7.48 -7.60
C GLU A 54 0.22 7.70 -6.32
N PHE A 55 0.09 6.80 -5.35
CA PHE A 55 0.68 6.90 -4.01
C PHE A 55 1.67 5.77 -3.73
N LEU A 56 2.57 5.52 -4.69
CA LEU A 56 3.58 4.46 -4.63
C LEU A 56 4.35 4.46 -3.31
N LEU A 57 4.86 5.62 -2.86
CA LEU A 57 5.64 5.69 -1.64
C LEU A 57 4.81 5.38 -0.38
N GLN A 58 3.54 5.74 -0.37
CA GLN A 58 2.66 5.51 0.77
C GLN A 58 2.29 4.03 0.88
N VAL A 59 1.93 3.40 -0.25
CA VAL A 59 1.62 1.96 -0.28
C VAL A 59 2.86 1.14 0.10
N LEU A 60 4.04 1.48 -0.42
CA LEU A 60 5.28 0.77 -0.12
C LEU A 60 5.76 0.94 1.34
N ASN A 61 5.34 2.01 2.02
CA ASN A 61 5.62 2.24 3.44
C ASN A 61 4.45 1.80 4.35
N ASN A 62 3.42 1.15 3.81
CA ASN A 62 2.31 0.67 4.63
C ASN A 62 2.81 -0.43 5.60
N PRO A 63 2.53 -0.30 6.91
CA PRO A 63 2.95 -1.30 7.90
C PRO A 63 2.39 -2.71 7.67
N VAL A 64 1.24 -2.84 7.00
CA VAL A 64 0.65 -4.15 6.68
C VAL A 64 1.39 -4.86 5.55
N LEU A 65 2.15 -4.13 4.74
CA LEU A 65 2.78 -4.67 3.54
C LEU A 65 3.76 -5.81 3.87
N ASP A 66 4.56 -5.67 4.93
CA ASP A 66 5.48 -6.74 5.34
C ASP A 66 4.73 -8.03 5.69
N LEU A 67 3.59 -7.93 6.36
CA LEU A 67 2.75 -9.09 6.71
C LEU A 67 2.11 -9.69 5.46
N LEU A 68 1.56 -8.86 4.56
CA LEU A 68 0.98 -9.32 3.30
C LEU A 68 2.00 -10.05 2.43
N LEU A 69 3.25 -9.60 2.39
CA LEU A 69 4.32 -10.25 1.63
C LEU A 69 4.76 -11.58 2.26
N LEU A 70 4.65 -11.71 3.58
CA LEU A 70 4.89 -12.99 4.27
C LEU A 70 3.75 -13.98 4.04
N GLU A 71 2.51 -13.51 4.06
CA GLU A 71 1.32 -14.33 3.83
C GLU A 71 1.19 -14.74 2.35
N ASN A 72 1.43 -13.79 1.44
CA ASN A 72 1.36 -13.98 0.00
C ASN A 72 2.56 -13.32 -0.72
N PRO A 73 3.63 -14.08 -0.98
CA PRO A 73 4.79 -13.60 -1.75
C PRO A 73 4.45 -13.13 -3.17
N ASN A 74 3.35 -13.60 -3.76
CA ASN A 74 2.93 -13.20 -5.11
C ASN A 74 2.28 -11.82 -5.13
N PHE A 75 1.86 -11.29 -3.98
CA PHE A 75 1.23 -9.96 -3.90
C PHE A 75 2.12 -8.87 -4.50
N PHE A 76 3.43 -8.92 -4.24
CA PHE A 76 4.35 -7.95 -4.84
C PHE A 76 4.38 -8.04 -6.37
N ASN A 77 4.32 -9.25 -6.92
CA ASN A 77 4.27 -9.44 -8.37
C ASN A 77 2.94 -8.93 -8.93
N GLU A 78 1.81 -9.17 -8.26
CA GLU A 78 0.51 -8.61 -8.66
C GLU A 78 0.53 -7.07 -8.67
N LEU A 79 1.06 -6.46 -7.60
CA LEU A 79 1.26 -5.02 -7.47
C LEU A 79 2.11 -4.46 -8.62
N TYR A 80 3.20 -5.14 -8.96
CA TYR A 80 4.09 -4.79 -10.07
C TYR A 80 3.40 -4.92 -11.43
N GLN A 81 2.70 -6.03 -11.67
CA GLN A 81 2.07 -6.32 -12.96
C GLN A 81 0.90 -5.39 -13.24
N ALA A 82 0.07 -5.10 -12.23
CA ALA A 82 -1.03 -4.15 -12.33
C ALA A 82 -0.55 -2.73 -12.65
N ASN A 83 0.67 -2.38 -12.22
CA ASN A 83 1.19 -1.02 -12.26
C ASN A 83 2.52 -0.88 -13.04
N ARG A 84 2.73 -1.71 -14.08
CA ARG A 84 3.98 -1.70 -14.88
C ARG A 84 4.37 -0.34 -15.42
N SER A 85 3.39 0.51 -15.74
CA SER A 85 3.61 1.86 -16.24
C SER A 85 4.32 2.77 -15.24
N VAL A 86 4.06 2.57 -13.95
CA VAL A 86 4.60 3.34 -12.81
C VAL A 86 6.05 2.94 -12.57
N PHE A 87 6.35 1.64 -12.63
CA PHE A 87 7.70 1.07 -12.48
C PHE A 87 8.69 1.43 -13.60
N ARG A 88 8.25 2.09 -14.69
CA ARG A 88 9.18 2.62 -15.70
C ARG A 88 10.08 3.74 -15.15
N ARG A 89 9.67 4.38 -14.06
CA ARG A 89 10.44 5.40 -13.34
C ARG A 89 10.99 4.78 -12.05
N GLN A 90 12.11 4.07 -12.18
CA GLN A 90 12.78 3.33 -11.08
C GLN A 90 13.39 4.25 -10.01
N ASP A 91 13.44 5.56 -10.26
CA ASP A 91 14.04 6.59 -9.41
C ASP A 91 13.34 6.76 -8.06
N LYS A 92 12.08 6.34 -7.94
CA LYS A 92 11.29 6.50 -6.70
C LYS A 92 11.12 5.21 -5.89
N LEU A 93 11.64 4.09 -6.37
CA LEU A 93 11.50 2.82 -5.67
C LEU A 93 12.59 2.68 -4.61
N PRO A 94 12.25 2.35 -3.36
CA PRO A 94 13.24 1.90 -2.39
C PRO A 94 14.07 0.75 -2.96
N LEU A 95 15.37 0.76 -2.72
CA LEU A 95 16.33 -0.22 -3.31
C LEU A 95 15.90 -1.67 -3.10
N PHE A 96 15.33 -1.99 -1.94
CA PHE A 96 14.88 -3.35 -1.63
C PHE A 96 13.75 -3.85 -2.54
N PHE A 97 12.96 -2.97 -3.15
CA PHE A 97 11.92 -3.35 -4.12
C PHE A 97 12.47 -3.53 -5.54
N LEU A 98 13.60 -2.89 -5.86
CA LEU A 98 14.32 -3.15 -7.12
C LEU A 98 14.92 -4.55 -7.11
N GLU A 99 15.39 -5.00 -5.94
CA GLU A 99 15.85 -6.38 -5.72
C GLU A 99 14.70 -7.38 -5.92
N CYS A 100 13.50 -7.13 -5.41
CA CYS A 100 12.34 -8.00 -5.59
C CYS A 100 11.73 -8.02 -7.01
N ASN A 101 12.33 -7.33 -7.99
CA ASN A 101 11.78 -7.25 -9.34
C ASN A 101 11.79 -8.64 -10.02
N PRO A 102 10.62 -9.20 -10.36
CA PRO A 102 10.54 -10.53 -10.99
C PRO A 102 11.22 -10.59 -12.37
N GLN A 103 11.42 -9.44 -13.04
CA GLN A 103 12.16 -9.35 -14.31
C GLN A 103 13.69 -9.32 -14.13
N GLN A 104 14.21 -9.19 -12.91
CA GLN A 104 15.66 -9.22 -12.60
C GLN A 104 16.11 -10.54 -11.97
N GLY A 105 15.22 -11.53 -11.85
CA GLY A 105 15.48 -12.76 -11.11
C GLY A 105 15.38 -12.51 -9.61
N VAL A 106 14.42 -13.17 -8.96
CA VAL A 106 14.19 -13.08 -7.51
C VAL A 106 15.50 -13.32 -6.72
N PRO A 107 16.02 -12.35 -5.95
CA PRO A 107 17.13 -12.60 -5.04
C PRO A 107 16.58 -13.44 -3.90
N SER A 108 17.03 -14.69 -3.88
CA SER A 108 16.59 -15.77 -2.99
C SER A 108 17.04 -15.58 -1.52
N GLN A 109 17.01 -14.35 -0.97
CA GLN A 109 17.67 -14.06 0.31
C GLN A 109 16.79 -13.52 1.44
N ARG A 110 15.46 -13.41 1.31
CA ARG A 110 14.58 -13.27 2.50
C ARG A 110 14.15 -14.64 3.05
N LEU A 111 15.14 -15.47 3.38
CA LEU A 111 14.98 -16.59 4.30
C LEU A 111 16.24 -16.76 5.18
N LYS A 112 16.70 -15.67 5.80
CA LYS A 112 17.64 -15.74 6.93
C LYS A 112 17.29 -14.68 7.96
N ARG A 113 16.41 -15.05 8.89
CA ARG A 113 16.53 -14.64 10.29
C ARG A 113 16.93 -15.89 11.07
#